data_AF-A0A133UDA0-F1
#
_entry.id   AF-A0A133UDA0-F1
#
_cell.length_a   1.000
_cell.length_b   1.000
_cell.length_c   1.000
_cell.angle_alpha   90.00
_cell.angle_beta   90.00
_cell.angle_gamma   90.00
#
_symmetry.space_group_name_H-M   'P 1'
#
loop_
_entity.id
_entity.type
_entity.pdbx_description
1 polymer ?
#
loop_
_entity_poly.entity_id
_entity_poly.type
_entity_poly.pdbx_seq_one_letter_code
_entity_poly.pdbx_strand_id
1 'polypeptide(L)'
;MANSKIYRDDDASLKYLEDKTVSIIGYGNQGRAQALNMRDSGVEDIIVGNIQDESWEQAEKDGFDVYEISEASEKGDIVFMLIPDEVAPEVYRGKIKENLEEHNVLHFASGYNITYSFIEPPENVDVTMVAPRMIGETVRGLYEKGDGAPALFAVNQDSSGDAKEIALAISKAIGATRSGTIEGTFEMETKTDLLSEQGLIPVFISALMAKYEVELGEGIPPELILTEEYLSREIAHIFEQMAKKGILGQLPLHSRTSQYGTLSRLDEIKEGETESLDFDSIKKFMKKQMNKIDTGKFAREWSSEQEHDRPSFKRLYNKYENSDFIEDEQETMEKLGLKEE
;
A
#
# COMPACT_ATOMS: atom_id res chain seq x y z
N MET A 1 -20.90 -11.31 -11.11
CA MET A 1 -19.85 -10.49 -10.49
C MET A 1 -18.76 -11.45 -10.05
N ALA A 2 -17.49 -11.14 -10.30
CA ALA A 2 -16.41 -11.95 -9.74
C ALA A 2 -16.42 -11.75 -8.23
N ASN A 3 -16.65 -12.82 -7.47
CA ASN A 3 -16.52 -12.80 -6.01
C ASN A 3 -15.16 -13.41 -5.68
N SER A 4 -14.26 -12.64 -5.09
CA SER A 4 -13.02 -13.18 -4.53
C SER A 4 -13.31 -13.96 -3.26
N LYS A 5 -12.62 -15.08 -3.06
CA LYS A 5 -12.69 -15.83 -1.81
C LYS A 5 -11.86 -15.10 -0.74
N ILE A 6 -12.41 -15.01 0.47
CA ILE A 6 -11.73 -14.48 1.65
C ILE A 6 -11.31 -15.67 2.50
N TYR A 7 -10.03 -15.72 2.84
CA TYR A 7 -9.40 -16.75 3.66
C TYR A 7 -9.13 -16.21 5.06
N ARG A 8 -9.34 -17.06 6.07
CA ARG A 8 -9.13 -16.76 7.49
C ARG A 8 -8.16 -17.76 8.12
N ASP A 9 -7.94 -17.62 9.43
CA ASP A 9 -6.97 -18.45 10.17
C ASP A 9 -7.19 -19.95 9.97
N ASP A 10 -8.44 -20.42 9.86
CA ASP A 10 -8.79 -21.83 9.65
C ASP A 10 -8.48 -22.32 8.23
N ASP A 11 -8.33 -21.41 7.26
CA ASP A 11 -8.02 -21.75 5.87
C ASP A 11 -6.51 -21.78 5.58
N ALA A 12 -5.64 -21.47 6.56
CA ALA A 12 -4.20 -21.34 6.38
C ALA A 12 -3.40 -22.10 7.46
N SER A 13 -2.25 -22.67 7.08
CA SER A 13 -1.41 -23.45 7.99
C SER A 13 0.05 -23.04 7.90
N LEU A 14 0.66 -22.78 9.06
CA LEU A 14 2.09 -22.43 9.16
C LEU A 14 3.03 -23.58 8.77
N LYS A 15 2.52 -24.82 8.67
CA LYS A 15 3.32 -25.99 8.27
C LYS A 15 4.05 -25.82 6.94
N TYR A 16 3.54 -24.96 6.06
CA TYR A 16 4.17 -24.67 4.76
C TYR A 16 5.37 -23.73 4.87
N LEU A 17 5.66 -23.21 6.07
CA LEU A 17 6.86 -22.44 6.42
C LEU A 17 7.79 -23.19 7.37
N GLU A 18 7.41 -24.38 7.84
CA GLU A 18 8.29 -25.23 8.67
C GLU A 18 9.51 -25.68 7.86
N ASP A 19 10.68 -25.70 8.50
CA ASP A 19 11.97 -26.07 7.90
C ASP A 19 12.36 -25.24 6.66
N LYS A 20 11.78 -24.04 6.48
CA LYS A 20 12.13 -23.09 5.40
C LYS A 20 12.87 -21.88 5.95
N THR A 21 13.92 -21.48 5.27
CA THR A 21 14.62 -20.22 5.50
C THR A 21 13.87 -19.09 4.80
N VAL A 22 13.36 -18.13 5.57
CA VAL A 22 12.71 -16.92 5.05
C VAL A 22 13.72 -15.79 4.96
N SER A 23 14.01 -15.36 3.74
CA SER A 23 14.95 -14.28 3.45
C SER A 23 14.22 -12.97 3.15
N ILE A 24 14.35 -11.99 4.04
CA ILE A 24 13.71 -10.67 3.93
C ILE A 24 14.65 -9.70 3.23
N ILE A 25 14.42 -9.43 1.95
CA ILE A 25 15.22 -8.45 1.20
C ILE A 25 14.64 -7.06 1.39
N GLY A 26 15.38 -6.22 2.12
CA GLY A 26 14.97 -4.87 2.53
C GLY A 26 14.28 -4.85 3.89
N TYR A 27 14.78 -4.00 4.80
CA TYR A 27 14.29 -3.91 6.18
C TYR A 27 13.65 -2.55 6.53
N GLY A 28 12.98 -1.94 5.54
CA GLY A 28 12.17 -0.74 5.75
C GLY A 28 10.81 -1.04 6.39
N ASN A 29 9.81 -0.19 6.14
CA ASN A 29 8.48 -0.28 6.77
C ASN A 29 7.84 -1.67 6.68
N GLN A 30 7.70 -2.23 5.47
CA GLN A 30 7.08 -3.56 5.28
C GLN A 30 8.02 -4.69 5.73
N GLY A 31 9.30 -4.62 5.38
CA GLY A 31 10.32 -5.61 5.75
C GLY A 31 10.37 -5.89 7.24
N ARG A 32 10.54 -4.82 8.03
CA ARG A 32 10.58 -4.91 9.49
C ARG A 32 9.28 -5.47 10.07
N ALA A 33 8.13 -4.96 9.63
CA ALA A 33 6.83 -5.39 10.17
C ALA A 33 6.56 -6.88 9.90
N GLN A 34 6.80 -7.34 8.67
CA GLN A 34 6.54 -8.72 8.30
C GLN A 34 7.53 -9.68 8.96
N ALA A 35 8.82 -9.34 9.03
CA ALA A 35 9.83 -10.15 9.72
C ALA A 35 9.49 -10.35 11.20
N LEU A 36 9.16 -9.26 11.91
CA LEU A 36 8.79 -9.30 13.33
C LEU A 36 7.51 -10.11 13.55
N ASN A 37 6.49 -9.95 12.70
CA ASN A 37 5.24 -10.69 12.83
C ASN A 37 5.43 -12.20 12.56
N MET A 38 6.23 -12.56 11.55
CA MET A 38 6.52 -13.97 11.24
C MET A 38 7.29 -14.63 12.38
N ARG A 39 8.30 -13.96 12.96
CA ARG A 39 9.01 -14.44 14.14
C ARG A 39 8.06 -14.69 15.30
N ASP A 40 7.20 -13.71 15.60
CA ASP A 40 6.23 -13.81 16.70
C ASP A 40 5.11 -14.84 16.41
N SER A 41 4.95 -15.26 15.15
CA SER A 41 4.07 -16.37 14.74
C SER A 41 4.74 -17.74 14.84
N GLY A 42 6.04 -17.80 15.17
CA GLY A 42 6.80 -19.04 15.32
C GLY A 42 7.51 -19.52 14.05
N VAL A 43 7.70 -18.66 13.05
CA VAL A 43 8.63 -18.97 11.94
C VAL A 43 10.06 -18.87 12.50
N GLU A 44 10.79 -19.99 12.48
CA GLU A 44 12.04 -20.13 13.23
C GLU A 44 13.25 -19.52 12.51
N ASP A 45 13.37 -19.71 11.19
CA ASP A 45 14.54 -19.29 10.41
C ASP A 45 14.19 -18.09 9.52
N ILE A 46 14.49 -16.89 10.02
CA ILE A 46 14.28 -15.62 9.31
C ILE A 46 15.59 -14.86 9.29
N ILE A 47 16.06 -14.55 8.09
CA ILE A 47 17.27 -13.75 7.86
C ILE A 47 16.93 -12.48 7.08
N VAL A 48 17.79 -11.47 7.19
CA VAL A 48 17.61 -10.20 6.50
C VAL A 48 18.73 -9.99 5.48
N GLY A 49 18.36 -9.67 4.25
CA GLY A 49 19.27 -9.20 3.21
C GLY A 49 19.13 -7.70 3.03
N ASN A 50 20.16 -6.92 3.32
CA ASN A 50 20.09 -5.47 3.16
C ASN A 50 21.43 -4.87 2.71
N ILE A 51 21.45 -3.60 2.29
CA ILE A 51 22.69 -2.83 2.14
C ILE A 51 23.14 -2.29 3.51
N GLN A 52 24.42 -1.94 3.67
CA GLN A 52 24.93 -1.38 4.92
C GLN A 52 24.44 0.06 5.12
N ASP A 53 23.27 0.19 5.74
CA ASP A 53 22.60 1.44 6.10
C ASP A 53 21.89 1.34 7.46
N GLU A 54 21.07 2.33 7.80
CA GLU A 54 20.31 2.35 9.06
C GLU A 54 19.36 1.15 9.21
N SER A 55 18.84 0.61 8.11
CA SER A 55 17.95 -0.56 8.13
C SER A 55 18.72 -1.84 8.43
N TRP A 56 19.99 -1.95 8.04
CA TRP A 56 20.87 -3.04 8.46
C TRP A 56 21.06 -3.01 9.96
N GLU A 57 21.48 -1.87 10.51
CA GLU A 57 21.68 -1.74 11.96
C GLU A 57 20.39 -2.00 12.74
N GLN A 58 19.25 -1.56 12.19
CA GLN A 58 17.95 -1.79 12.81
C GLN A 58 17.58 -3.28 12.84
N ALA A 59 17.84 -4.03 11.76
CA ALA A 59 17.62 -5.47 11.74
C ALA A 59 18.47 -6.22 12.77
N GLU A 60 19.76 -5.86 12.92
CA GLU A 60 20.63 -6.42 13.96
C GLU A 60 20.11 -6.09 15.37
N LYS A 61 19.69 -4.84 15.60
CA LYS A 61 19.10 -4.39 16.88
C LYS A 61 17.80 -5.14 17.21
N ASP A 62 16.99 -5.44 16.20
CA ASP A 62 15.77 -6.23 16.34
C ASP A 62 16.04 -7.74 16.49
N GLY A 63 17.30 -8.18 16.36
CA GLY A 63 17.77 -9.52 16.66
C GLY A 63 17.75 -10.50 15.49
N PHE A 64 17.82 -10.00 14.25
CA PHE A 64 17.93 -10.84 13.04
C PHE A 64 19.39 -10.97 12.60
N ASP A 65 19.73 -12.13 12.03
CA ASP A 65 21.00 -12.27 11.29
C ASP A 65 20.88 -11.51 9.96
N VAL A 66 21.84 -10.63 9.71
CA VAL A 66 21.85 -9.74 8.55
C VAL A 66 23.00 -10.09 7.62
N TYR A 67 22.70 -10.19 6.33
CA TYR A 67 23.63 -10.54 5.27
C TYR A 67 23.54 -9.54 4.12
N GLU A 68 24.55 -9.54 3.26
CA GLU A 68 24.46 -8.91 1.95
C GLU A 68 23.33 -9.57 1.15
N ILE A 69 22.59 -8.79 0.35
CA ILE A 69 21.39 -9.25 -0.37
C ILE A 69 21.63 -10.54 -1.16
N SER A 70 22.79 -10.67 -1.81
CA SER A 70 23.13 -11.88 -2.58
C SER A 70 23.23 -13.11 -1.70
N GLU A 71 23.92 -13.02 -0.57
CA GLU A 71 24.09 -14.14 0.35
C GLU A 71 22.76 -14.49 1.02
N ALA A 72 21.97 -13.50 1.41
CA ALA A 72 20.63 -13.74 1.95
C ALA A 72 19.73 -14.46 0.94
N SER A 73 19.82 -14.10 -0.35
CA SER A 73 19.00 -14.74 -1.40
C SER A 73 19.43 -16.18 -1.69
N GLU A 74 20.73 -16.49 -1.59
CA GLU A 74 21.25 -17.86 -1.76
C GLU A 74 20.83 -18.80 -0.62
N LYS A 75 20.68 -18.25 0.60
CA LYS A 75 20.24 -19.03 1.77
C LYS A 75 18.73 -19.24 1.84
N GLY A 76 17.93 -18.43 1.15
CA GLY A 76 16.48 -18.36 1.34
C GLY A 76 15.69 -19.34 0.49
N ASP A 77 14.89 -20.20 1.12
CA ASP A 77 13.87 -20.99 0.43
C ASP A 77 12.70 -20.10 -0.04
N ILE A 78 12.40 -19.06 0.74
CA ILE A 78 11.40 -18.04 0.43
C ILE A 78 12.09 -16.67 0.47
N VAL A 79 12.25 -16.05 -0.70
CA VAL A 79 12.91 -14.75 -0.86
C VAL A 79 11.87 -13.65 -1.03
N PHE A 80 11.71 -12.83 0.01
CA PHE A 80 10.80 -11.68 0.03
C PHE A 80 11.46 -10.46 -0.60
N MET A 81 10.82 -9.88 -1.61
CA MET A 81 11.19 -8.62 -2.24
C MET A 81 10.45 -7.45 -1.58
N LEU A 82 10.99 -6.92 -0.48
CA LEU A 82 10.41 -5.81 0.31
C LEU A 82 11.24 -4.52 0.21
N ILE A 83 11.84 -4.32 -0.96
CA ILE A 83 12.54 -3.10 -1.37
C ILE A 83 11.66 -2.26 -2.31
N PRO A 84 11.96 -0.96 -2.51
CA PRO A 84 11.17 -0.10 -3.40
C PRO A 84 11.03 -0.68 -4.81
N ASP A 85 9.85 -0.53 -5.40
CA ASP A 85 9.51 -1.12 -6.71
C ASP A 85 10.46 -0.66 -7.82
N GLU A 86 11.01 0.56 -7.71
CA GLU A 86 11.95 1.15 -8.66
C GLU A 86 13.35 0.52 -8.65
N VAL A 87 13.81 0.04 -7.49
CA VAL A 87 15.16 -0.56 -7.36
C VAL A 87 15.12 -2.08 -7.51
N ALA A 88 13.96 -2.69 -7.26
CA ALA A 88 13.79 -4.14 -7.28
C ALA A 88 14.27 -4.81 -8.57
N PRO A 89 14.04 -4.28 -9.80
CA PRO A 89 14.53 -4.90 -11.03
C PRO A 89 16.06 -5.00 -11.12
N GLU A 90 16.78 -3.96 -10.69
CA GLU A 90 18.25 -3.95 -10.71
C GLU A 90 18.81 -4.91 -9.67
N VAL A 91 18.30 -4.85 -8.44
CA VAL A 91 18.70 -5.75 -7.35
C VAL A 91 18.41 -7.19 -7.72
N TYR A 92 17.23 -7.48 -8.27
CA TYR A 92 16.86 -8.83 -8.72
C TYR A 92 17.87 -9.37 -9.74
N ARG A 93 18.15 -8.62 -10.81
CA ARG A 93 19.09 -9.04 -11.86
C ARG A 93 20.52 -9.20 -11.35
N GLY A 94 20.96 -8.30 -10.47
CA GLY A 94 22.36 -8.24 -10.04
C GLY A 94 22.71 -9.09 -8.83
N LYS A 95 21.71 -9.45 -8.01
CA LYS A 95 21.95 -10.04 -6.68
C LYS A 95 21.08 -11.25 -6.35
N ILE A 96 19.96 -11.50 -7.03
CA ILE A 96 18.99 -12.52 -6.59
C ILE A 96 18.78 -13.60 -7.64
N LYS A 97 18.60 -13.21 -8.92
CA LYS A 97 18.19 -14.11 -10.00
C LYS A 97 19.02 -15.40 -10.10
N GLU A 98 20.35 -15.28 -10.02
CA GLU A 98 21.26 -16.42 -10.18
C GLU A 98 21.38 -17.29 -8.93
N ASN A 99 20.83 -16.85 -7.79
CA ASN A 99 20.84 -17.58 -6.53
C ASN A 99 19.54 -18.36 -6.28
N LEU A 100 18.52 -18.17 -7.13
CA LEU A 100 17.25 -18.89 -7.01
C LEU A 100 17.40 -20.32 -7.54
N GLU A 101 17.02 -21.28 -6.72
CA GLU A 101 17.00 -22.71 -7.03
C GLU A 101 15.58 -23.22 -7.35
N GLU A 102 15.50 -24.46 -7.85
CA GLU A 102 14.21 -25.11 -8.11
C GLU A 102 13.35 -25.18 -6.84
N HIS A 103 12.06 -24.84 -6.97
CA HIS A 103 11.09 -24.77 -5.87
C HIS A 103 11.35 -23.68 -4.81
N ASN A 104 12.33 -22.79 -5.00
CA ASN A 104 12.34 -21.54 -4.23
C ASN A 104 11.09 -20.73 -4.53
N VAL A 105 10.72 -19.87 -3.57
CA VAL A 105 9.59 -18.96 -3.70
C VAL A 105 10.12 -17.53 -3.78
N LEU A 106 9.83 -16.83 -4.87
CA LEU A 106 10.02 -15.39 -4.96
C LEU A 106 8.72 -14.68 -4.56
N HIS A 107 8.76 -14.00 -3.42
CA HIS A 107 7.59 -13.40 -2.78
C HIS A 107 7.60 -11.87 -2.86
N PHE A 108 6.44 -11.26 -3.09
CA PHE A 108 6.27 -9.81 -3.19
C PHE A 108 5.19 -9.27 -2.25
N ALA A 109 5.25 -7.97 -1.95
CA ALA A 109 4.14 -7.23 -1.31
C ALA A 109 3.43 -6.24 -2.27
N SER A 110 3.89 -6.16 -3.52
CA SER A 110 3.34 -5.33 -4.60
C SER A 110 3.40 -6.12 -5.90
N GLY A 111 2.34 -6.02 -6.71
CA GLY A 111 2.25 -6.73 -7.98
C GLY A 111 3.00 -6.04 -9.13
N TYR A 112 3.50 -4.82 -8.91
CA TYR A 112 3.93 -3.88 -9.93
C TYR A 112 4.98 -4.46 -10.87
N ASN A 113 6.07 -4.99 -10.33
CA ASN A 113 7.22 -5.46 -11.09
C ASN A 113 6.94 -6.70 -11.95
N ILE A 114 6.08 -7.60 -11.47
CA ILE A 114 5.65 -8.80 -12.23
C ILE A 114 4.60 -8.41 -13.27
N THR A 115 3.63 -7.57 -12.92
CA THR A 115 2.54 -7.15 -13.82
C THR A 115 3.08 -6.42 -15.06
N TYR A 116 4.13 -5.60 -14.89
CA TYR A 116 4.76 -4.88 -15.99
C TYR A 116 6.01 -5.55 -16.56
N SER A 117 6.30 -6.80 -16.14
CA SER A 117 7.42 -7.61 -16.62
C SER A 117 8.80 -6.94 -16.46
N PHE A 118 8.97 -6.11 -15.43
CA PHE A 118 10.27 -5.57 -15.06
C PHE A 118 11.15 -6.61 -14.35
N ILE A 119 10.51 -7.59 -13.72
CA ILE A 119 11.13 -8.80 -13.18
C ILE A 119 10.50 -10.00 -13.87
N GLU A 120 11.35 -10.87 -14.42
CA GLU A 120 10.98 -12.15 -15.04
C GLU A 120 11.63 -13.28 -14.23
N PRO A 121 10.86 -13.96 -13.35
CA PRO A 121 11.33 -15.11 -12.58
C PRO A 121 11.63 -16.33 -13.47
N PRO A 122 12.58 -17.22 -13.10
CA PRO A 122 12.76 -18.50 -13.77
C PRO A 122 11.47 -19.35 -13.77
N GLU A 123 11.25 -20.23 -14.75
CA GLU A 123 10.03 -21.06 -14.81
C GLU A 123 9.92 -22.11 -13.69
N ASN A 124 11.04 -22.41 -13.01
CA ASN A 124 11.14 -23.44 -11.98
C ASN A 124 10.97 -22.91 -10.54
N VAL A 125 10.67 -21.62 -10.35
CA VAL A 125 10.40 -21.04 -9.01
C VAL A 125 8.91 -20.77 -8.79
N ASP A 126 8.44 -20.72 -7.56
CA ASP A 126 7.12 -20.19 -7.25
C ASP A 126 7.16 -18.66 -7.22
N VAL A 127 6.08 -18.01 -7.63
CA VAL A 127 5.96 -16.54 -7.59
C VAL A 127 4.67 -16.17 -6.90
N THR A 128 4.79 -15.62 -5.70
CA THR A 128 3.66 -15.35 -4.81
C THR A 128 3.67 -13.92 -4.32
N MET A 129 2.52 -13.45 -3.85
CA MET A 129 2.40 -12.13 -3.26
C MET A 129 1.41 -12.15 -2.11
N VAL A 130 1.74 -11.43 -1.05
CA VAL A 130 0.83 -11.04 0.02
C VAL A 130 1.03 -9.54 0.25
N ALA A 131 0.01 -8.76 -0.06
CA ALA A 131 0.01 -7.30 -0.03
C ALA A 131 -0.90 -6.79 1.11
N PRO A 132 -0.35 -6.49 2.31
CA PRO A 132 -1.11 -5.86 3.38
C PRO A 132 -1.63 -4.48 2.97
N ARG A 133 -2.91 -4.19 3.23
CA ARG A 133 -3.57 -2.92 2.89
C ARG A 133 -3.39 -1.86 3.97
N MET A 134 -2.17 -1.74 4.46
CA MET A 134 -1.74 -0.82 5.49
C MET A 134 -0.23 -0.57 5.34
N ILE A 135 0.23 0.60 5.80
CA ILE A 135 1.66 0.87 5.96
C ILE A 135 2.26 -0.06 7.03
N GLY A 136 3.56 -0.34 6.91
CA GLY A 136 4.24 -1.35 7.74
C GLY A 136 4.12 -1.14 9.25
N GLU A 137 4.25 0.09 9.74
CA GLU A 137 4.06 0.40 11.16
C GLU A 137 2.66 -0.03 11.65
N THR A 138 1.62 0.26 10.88
CA THR A 138 0.24 -0.16 11.18
C THR A 138 0.07 -1.67 11.08
N VAL A 139 0.73 -2.33 10.12
CA VAL A 139 0.75 -3.81 10.03
C VAL A 139 1.30 -4.43 11.32
N ARG A 140 2.43 -3.91 11.83
CA ARG A 140 3.01 -4.36 13.10
C ARG A 140 2.11 -4.03 14.29
N GLY A 141 1.65 -2.80 14.39
CA GLY A 141 0.84 -2.34 15.52
C GLY A 141 -0.52 -3.04 15.65
N LEU A 142 -1.15 -3.43 14.53
CA LEU A 142 -2.35 -4.27 14.55
C LEU A 142 -2.04 -5.69 15.02
N TYR A 143 -0.94 -6.27 14.52
CA TYR A 143 -0.50 -7.61 14.91
C TYR A 143 -0.27 -7.74 16.42
N GLU A 144 0.43 -6.78 17.03
CA GLU A 144 0.72 -6.75 18.48
C GLU A 144 -0.54 -6.61 19.33
N LYS A 145 -1.60 -6.00 18.78
CA LYS A 145 -2.92 -5.87 19.43
C LYS A 145 -3.80 -7.12 19.26
N GLY A 146 -3.30 -8.16 18.59
CA GLY A 146 -4.07 -9.38 18.30
C GLY A 146 -5.04 -9.23 17.13
N ASP A 147 -4.96 -8.14 16.36
CA ASP A 147 -5.69 -7.95 15.10
C ASP A 147 -4.74 -8.26 13.91
N GLY A 148 -5.18 -7.99 12.68
CA GLY A 148 -4.38 -8.10 11.47
C GLY A 148 -4.60 -6.92 10.53
N ALA A 149 -3.64 -6.66 9.64
CA ALA A 149 -3.93 -5.85 8.47
C ALA A 149 -4.63 -6.74 7.42
N PRO A 150 -5.78 -6.34 6.85
CA PRO A 150 -6.36 -7.08 5.74
C PRO A 150 -5.36 -7.09 4.57
N ALA A 151 -5.30 -8.19 3.84
CA ALA A 151 -4.36 -8.35 2.73
C ALA A 151 -5.05 -8.86 1.46
N LEU A 152 -4.40 -8.65 0.33
CA LEU A 152 -4.63 -9.42 -0.88
C LEU A 152 -3.50 -10.45 -1.00
N PHE A 153 -3.81 -11.69 -1.36
CA PHE A 153 -2.79 -12.65 -1.77
C PHE A 153 -3.02 -13.11 -3.22
N ALA A 154 -1.93 -13.47 -3.89
CA ALA A 154 -1.96 -13.97 -5.26
C ALA A 154 -0.82 -14.94 -5.53
N VAL A 155 -1.04 -15.81 -6.51
CA VAL A 155 -0.02 -16.70 -7.10
C VAL A 155 0.07 -16.36 -8.58
N ASN A 156 1.26 -15.97 -9.04
CA ASN A 156 1.54 -15.72 -10.46
C ASN A 156 2.10 -16.97 -11.14
N GLN A 157 2.91 -17.75 -10.42
CA GLN A 157 3.55 -18.97 -10.89
C GLN A 157 3.58 -20.00 -9.75
N ASP A 158 3.25 -21.24 -10.07
CA ASP A 158 3.21 -22.38 -9.14
C ASP A 158 3.98 -23.54 -9.79
N SER A 159 5.30 -23.58 -9.57
CA SER A 159 6.19 -24.62 -10.07
C SER A 159 6.24 -25.83 -9.13
N SER A 160 6.03 -25.62 -7.82
CA SER A 160 6.06 -26.66 -6.80
C SER A 160 4.74 -27.40 -6.63
N GLY A 161 3.61 -26.73 -6.89
CA GLY A 161 2.26 -27.18 -6.55
C GLY A 161 1.78 -26.74 -5.16
N ASP A 162 2.64 -26.08 -4.38
CA ASP A 162 2.35 -25.60 -3.02
C ASP A 162 2.31 -24.06 -2.92
N ALA A 163 2.52 -23.31 -4.01
CA ALA A 163 2.67 -21.84 -3.98
C ALA A 163 1.48 -21.13 -3.29
N LYS A 164 0.27 -21.61 -3.53
CA LYS A 164 -0.94 -21.07 -2.90
C LYS A 164 -0.95 -21.28 -1.39
N GLU A 165 -0.57 -22.46 -0.94
CA GLU A 165 -0.56 -22.80 0.48
C GLU A 165 0.56 -22.06 1.21
N ILE A 166 1.71 -21.85 0.57
CA ILE A 166 2.78 -21.00 1.06
C ILE A 166 2.30 -19.54 1.18
N ALA A 167 1.63 -18.99 0.17
CA ALA A 167 1.09 -17.62 0.23
C ALA A 167 0.05 -17.44 1.36
N LEU A 168 -0.78 -18.45 1.61
CA LEU A 168 -1.72 -18.46 2.74
C LEU A 168 -0.98 -18.59 4.09
N ALA A 169 0.06 -19.40 4.16
CA ALA A 169 0.89 -19.53 5.36
C ALA A 169 1.60 -18.22 5.68
N ILE A 170 2.15 -17.51 4.68
CA ILE A 170 2.72 -16.16 4.84
C ILE A 170 1.64 -15.19 5.32
N SER A 171 0.46 -15.20 4.70
CA SER A 171 -0.67 -14.36 5.13
C SER A 171 -1.02 -14.58 6.61
N LYS A 172 -0.95 -15.83 7.08
CA LYS A 172 -1.17 -16.17 8.49
C LYS A 172 -0.04 -15.72 9.39
N ALA A 173 1.21 -15.96 8.99
CA ALA A 173 2.40 -15.61 9.75
C ALA A 173 2.55 -14.09 9.94
N ILE A 174 2.06 -13.27 8.99
CA ILE A 174 2.03 -11.81 9.16
C ILE A 174 0.76 -11.31 9.88
N GLY A 175 -0.16 -12.22 10.23
CA GLY A 175 -1.43 -11.97 10.93
C GLY A 175 -2.60 -11.51 10.06
N ALA A 176 -2.46 -11.43 8.73
CA ALA A 176 -3.49 -10.91 7.85
C ALA A 176 -4.77 -11.76 7.83
N THR A 177 -4.68 -13.06 8.08
CA THR A 177 -5.83 -13.98 8.12
C THR A 177 -6.78 -13.73 9.29
N ARG A 178 -6.36 -13.00 10.33
CA ARG A 178 -7.21 -12.58 11.46
C ARG A 178 -8.36 -11.70 10.96
N SER A 179 -8.03 -10.69 10.15
CA SER A 179 -9.02 -9.78 9.54
C SER A 179 -9.59 -10.38 8.24
N GLY A 180 -8.74 -11.07 7.48
CA GLY A 180 -9.04 -11.81 6.28
C GLY A 180 -8.08 -11.46 5.13
N THR A 181 -7.65 -12.46 4.37
CA THR A 181 -6.85 -12.28 3.15
C THR A 181 -7.68 -12.61 1.91
N ILE A 182 -7.65 -11.74 0.90
CA ILE A 182 -8.51 -11.81 -0.28
C ILE A 182 -7.71 -12.39 -1.44
N GLU A 183 -8.23 -13.44 -2.07
CA GLU A 183 -7.61 -14.02 -3.27
C GLU A 183 -7.78 -13.09 -4.47
N GLY A 184 -6.68 -12.79 -5.16
CA GLY A 184 -6.63 -11.99 -6.37
C GLY A 184 -5.50 -12.41 -7.32
N THR A 185 -5.12 -11.50 -8.20
CA THR A 185 -3.96 -11.64 -9.08
C THR A 185 -3.02 -10.46 -8.90
N PHE A 186 -1.77 -10.61 -9.33
CA PHE A 186 -0.79 -9.51 -9.38
C PHE A 186 -1.34 -8.30 -10.17
N GLU A 187 -2.02 -8.56 -11.27
CA GLU A 187 -2.64 -7.53 -12.10
C GLU A 187 -3.79 -6.81 -11.39
N MET A 188 -4.66 -7.54 -10.68
CA MET A 188 -5.76 -6.94 -9.91
C MET A 188 -5.25 -6.04 -8.79
N GLU A 189 -4.24 -6.52 -8.06
CA GLU A 189 -3.51 -5.79 -7.01
C GLU A 189 -2.95 -4.49 -7.58
N THR A 190 -2.09 -4.59 -8.60
CA THR A 190 -1.43 -3.44 -9.23
C THR A 190 -2.44 -2.42 -9.75
N LYS A 191 -3.52 -2.87 -10.39
CA LYS A 191 -4.53 -1.98 -10.96
C LYS A 191 -5.34 -1.26 -9.90
N THR A 192 -5.75 -1.95 -8.84
CA THR A 192 -6.59 -1.33 -7.81
C THR A 192 -5.77 -0.38 -6.93
N ASP A 193 -4.52 -0.71 -6.68
CA ASP A 193 -3.60 0.09 -5.89
C ASP A 193 -3.27 1.40 -6.63
N LEU A 194 -2.73 1.31 -7.84
CA LEU A 194 -2.41 2.48 -8.66
C LEU A 194 -3.64 3.34 -9.01
N LEU A 195 -4.82 2.74 -9.19
CA LEU A 195 -6.04 3.54 -9.43
C LEU A 195 -6.47 4.31 -8.18
N SER A 196 -6.23 3.77 -6.98
CA SER A 196 -6.48 4.51 -5.74
C SER A 196 -5.56 5.72 -5.67
N GLU A 197 -4.27 5.52 -5.91
CA GLU A 197 -3.24 6.57 -5.84
C GLU A 197 -3.38 7.64 -6.93
N GLN A 198 -3.76 7.26 -8.16
CA GLN A 198 -3.78 8.18 -9.31
C GLN A 198 -5.18 8.64 -9.69
N GLY A 199 -6.21 7.88 -9.31
CA GLY A 199 -7.60 8.13 -9.67
C GLY A 199 -8.44 8.68 -8.52
N LEU A 200 -8.25 8.19 -7.30
CA LEU A 200 -9.06 8.56 -6.13
C LEU A 200 -8.41 9.67 -5.30
N ILE A 201 -7.16 9.49 -4.86
CA ILE A 201 -6.46 10.44 -3.99
C ILE A 201 -6.36 11.85 -4.61
N PRO A 202 -6.02 12.03 -5.90
CA PRO A 202 -5.93 13.36 -6.48
C PRO A 202 -7.29 14.07 -6.55
N VAL A 203 -8.38 13.32 -6.75
CA VAL A 203 -9.74 13.88 -6.71
C VAL A 203 -10.10 14.33 -5.29
N PHE A 204 -9.76 13.51 -4.29
CA PHE A 204 -9.99 13.84 -2.89
C PHE A 204 -9.22 15.10 -2.46
N ILE A 205 -7.91 15.17 -2.73
CA ILE A 205 -7.08 16.35 -2.43
C ILE A 205 -7.58 17.59 -3.18
N SER A 206 -7.99 17.44 -4.45
CA SER A 206 -8.56 18.56 -5.22
C SER A 206 -9.85 19.11 -4.62
N ALA A 207 -10.67 18.26 -3.99
CA ALA A 207 -11.89 18.69 -3.32
C ALA A 207 -11.58 19.52 -2.05
N LEU A 208 -10.53 19.15 -1.30
CA LEU A 208 -10.05 19.93 -0.16
C LEU A 208 -9.52 21.31 -0.61
N MET A 209 -8.63 21.33 -1.61
CA MET A 209 -8.10 22.58 -2.17
C MET A 209 -9.22 23.48 -2.72
N ALA A 210 -10.23 22.92 -3.38
CA ALA A 210 -11.36 23.70 -3.90
C ALA A 210 -12.23 24.29 -2.78
N LYS A 211 -12.50 23.54 -1.70
CA LYS A 211 -13.21 24.07 -0.53
C LYS A 211 -12.42 25.22 0.09
N TYR A 212 -11.10 25.03 0.26
CA TYR A 212 -10.21 26.05 0.78
C TYR A 212 -10.29 27.35 -0.03
N GLU A 213 -10.16 27.30 -1.36
CA GLU A 213 -10.23 28.49 -2.21
C GLU A 213 -11.58 29.21 -2.11
N VAL A 214 -12.68 28.45 -2.04
CA VAL A 214 -14.04 29.01 -1.90
C VAL A 214 -14.21 29.73 -0.57
N GLU A 215 -13.82 29.10 0.53
CA GLU A 215 -13.99 29.68 1.87
C GLU A 215 -13.05 30.87 2.11
N LEU A 216 -11.84 30.82 1.55
CA LEU A 216 -10.92 31.96 1.56
C LEU A 216 -11.53 33.16 0.82
N GLY A 217 -12.19 32.93 -0.32
CA GLY A 217 -12.90 33.95 -1.08
C GLY A 217 -14.05 34.62 -0.31
N GLU A 218 -14.67 33.90 0.62
CA GLU A 218 -15.69 34.43 1.54
C GLU A 218 -15.08 35.12 2.79
N GLY A 219 -13.74 35.18 2.88
CA GLY A 219 -13.02 35.83 3.98
C GLY A 219 -12.89 34.97 5.24
N ILE A 220 -13.08 33.66 5.14
CA ILE A 220 -12.84 32.72 6.24
C ILE A 220 -11.32 32.52 6.38
N PRO A 221 -10.76 32.64 7.60
CA PRO A 221 -9.32 32.50 7.80
C PRO A 221 -8.87 31.04 7.56
N PRO A 222 -7.68 30.83 6.97
CA PRO A 222 -7.12 29.51 6.68
C PRO A 222 -7.12 28.56 7.88
N GLU A 223 -6.81 29.07 9.07
CA GLU A 223 -6.74 28.24 10.28
C GLU A 223 -8.07 27.55 10.57
N LEU A 224 -9.19 28.24 10.35
CA LEU A 224 -10.52 27.68 10.56
C LEU A 224 -10.89 26.69 9.46
N ILE A 225 -10.60 27.02 8.20
CA ILE A 225 -10.86 26.18 7.02
C ILE A 225 -10.18 24.82 7.18
N LEU A 226 -8.87 24.83 7.44
CA LEU A 226 -8.01 23.65 7.51
C LEU A 226 -8.31 22.79 8.75
N THR A 227 -8.68 23.43 9.87
CA THR A 227 -9.13 22.74 11.09
C THR A 227 -10.44 21.99 10.84
N GLU A 228 -11.40 22.60 10.17
CA GLU A 228 -12.67 21.93 9.82
C GLU A 228 -12.51 20.87 8.74
N GLU A 229 -11.47 20.93 7.90
CA GLU A 229 -11.19 19.88 6.93
C GLU A 229 -10.64 18.63 7.59
N TYR A 230 -9.36 18.66 7.96
CA TYR A 230 -8.68 17.44 8.37
C TYR A 230 -7.67 17.62 9.51
N LEU A 231 -7.24 18.85 9.83
CA LEU A 231 -6.30 19.08 10.92
C LEU A 231 -6.90 18.74 12.31
N SER A 232 -8.22 18.84 12.46
CA SER A 232 -8.93 18.35 13.67
C SER A 232 -8.96 16.83 13.81
N ARG A 233 -8.58 16.09 12.76
CA ARG A 233 -8.67 14.62 12.64
C ARG A 233 -10.10 14.07 12.69
N GLU A 234 -11.14 14.91 12.65
CA GLU A 234 -12.53 14.44 12.61
C GLU A 234 -12.79 13.59 11.37
N ILE A 235 -12.35 14.03 10.20
CA ILE A 235 -12.52 13.26 8.96
C ILE A 235 -11.83 11.89 9.04
N ALA A 236 -10.64 11.81 9.64
CA ALA A 236 -9.95 10.53 9.85
C ALA A 236 -10.76 9.58 10.73
N HIS A 237 -11.36 10.10 11.82
CA HIS A 237 -12.28 9.33 12.65
C HIS A 237 -13.52 8.88 11.87
N ILE A 238 -14.11 9.74 11.04
CA ILE A 238 -15.26 9.38 10.21
C ILE A 238 -14.92 8.26 9.23
N PHE A 239 -13.75 8.30 8.57
CA PHE A 239 -13.30 7.21 7.70
C PHE A 239 -13.08 5.89 8.47
N GLU A 240 -12.57 5.96 9.70
CA GLU A 240 -12.50 4.79 10.59
C GLU A 240 -13.90 4.22 10.88
N GLN A 241 -14.89 5.09 11.15
CA GLN A 241 -16.27 4.65 11.36
C GLN A 241 -16.92 4.12 10.09
N MET A 242 -16.58 4.66 8.91
CA MET A 242 -17.00 4.09 7.62
C MET A 242 -16.43 2.68 7.42
N ALA A 243 -15.17 2.43 7.78
CA ALA A 243 -14.59 1.10 7.70
C ALA A 243 -15.29 0.09 8.64
N LYS A 244 -15.73 0.54 9.83
CA LYS A 244 -16.41 -0.33 10.82
C LYS A 244 -17.89 -0.53 10.56
N LYS A 245 -18.60 0.48 10.07
CA LYS A 245 -20.08 0.53 10.01
C LYS A 245 -20.64 0.72 8.59
N GLY A 246 -19.77 0.94 7.60
CA GLY A 246 -20.13 1.32 6.23
C GLY A 246 -20.43 2.81 6.07
N ILE A 247 -20.45 3.28 4.82
CA ILE A 247 -20.64 4.70 4.45
C ILE A 247 -21.92 5.30 5.06
N LEU A 248 -23.04 4.57 5.05
CA LEU A 248 -24.29 5.05 5.64
C LEU A 248 -24.37 4.80 7.15
N GLY A 249 -23.69 3.78 7.66
CA GLY A 249 -23.75 3.41 9.07
C GLY A 249 -23.03 4.38 10.01
N GLN A 250 -22.11 5.20 9.48
CA GLN A 250 -21.48 6.27 10.24
C GLN A 250 -22.40 7.50 10.43
N LEU A 251 -23.33 7.76 9.48
CA LEU A 251 -24.14 8.99 9.45
C LEU A 251 -24.85 9.37 10.76
N PRO A 252 -25.34 8.42 11.59
CA PRO A 252 -25.91 8.75 12.90
C PRO A 252 -24.97 9.46 13.89
N LEU A 253 -23.66 9.53 13.61
CA LEU A 253 -22.69 10.32 14.38
C LEU A 253 -22.82 11.83 14.13
N HIS A 254 -23.52 12.24 13.08
CA HIS A 254 -23.70 13.64 12.70
C HIS A 254 -25.14 14.14 12.93
N SER A 255 -25.32 15.46 12.92
CA SER A 255 -26.65 16.10 13.01
C SER A 255 -27.55 15.73 11.82
N ARG A 256 -28.88 15.83 11.99
CA ARG A 256 -29.83 15.59 10.89
C ARG A 256 -29.62 16.53 9.70
N THR A 257 -29.16 17.75 9.96
CA THR A 257 -28.80 18.71 8.91
C THR A 257 -27.63 18.19 8.07
N SER A 258 -26.56 17.71 8.71
CA SER A 258 -25.40 17.12 8.03
C SER A 258 -25.80 15.87 7.24
N GLN A 259 -26.56 14.96 7.87
CA GLN A 259 -27.05 13.74 7.19
C GLN A 259 -27.86 14.05 5.94
N TYR A 260 -28.81 14.98 6.03
CA TYR A 260 -29.61 15.40 4.88
C TYR A 260 -28.74 16.06 3.81
N GLY A 261 -27.84 16.97 4.19
CA GLY A 261 -26.90 17.63 3.30
C GLY A 261 -26.06 16.63 2.51
N THR A 262 -25.39 15.71 3.19
CA THR A 262 -24.58 14.65 2.56
C THR A 262 -25.40 13.82 1.58
N LEU A 263 -26.56 13.28 2.00
CA LEU A 263 -27.34 12.39 1.14
C LEU A 263 -27.92 13.11 -0.07
N SER A 264 -28.46 14.30 0.11
CA SER A 264 -29.04 15.08 -0.99
C SER A 264 -27.99 15.57 -1.98
N ARG A 265 -26.80 16.00 -1.53
CA ARG A 265 -25.73 16.40 -2.45
C ARG A 265 -25.10 15.21 -3.18
N LEU A 266 -25.04 14.04 -2.53
CA LEU A 266 -24.66 12.79 -3.21
C LEU A 266 -25.63 12.44 -4.34
N ASP A 267 -26.93 12.69 -4.15
CA ASP A 267 -27.95 12.47 -5.17
C ASP A 267 -27.78 13.44 -6.35
N GLU A 268 -27.61 14.74 -6.07
CA GLU A 268 -27.39 15.77 -7.10
C GLU A 268 -26.16 15.46 -7.99
N ILE A 269 -25.04 15.03 -7.39
CA ILE A 269 -23.82 14.63 -8.14
C ILE A 269 -24.07 13.36 -8.96
N LYS A 270 -24.84 12.40 -8.44
CA LYS A 270 -25.09 11.12 -9.11
C LYS A 270 -26.08 11.23 -10.26
N GLU A 271 -27.14 12.00 -10.09
CA GLU A 271 -28.18 12.22 -11.11
C GLU A 271 -27.75 13.27 -12.15
N GLY A 272 -26.59 13.91 -11.97
CA GLY A 272 -26.06 14.89 -12.90
C GLY A 272 -26.87 16.19 -12.93
N GLU A 273 -27.50 16.53 -11.80
CA GLU A 273 -28.29 17.74 -11.66
C GLU A 273 -27.42 19.00 -11.51
N THR A 274 -26.11 18.83 -11.31
CA THR A 274 -25.16 19.95 -11.25
C THR A 274 -24.57 20.24 -12.63
N GLU A 275 -24.44 21.52 -12.98
CA GLU A 275 -23.84 21.93 -14.26
C GLU A 275 -22.31 21.77 -14.29
N SER A 276 -21.65 21.63 -13.13
CA SER A 276 -20.19 21.77 -12.98
C SER A 276 -19.46 20.51 -12.48
N LEU A 277 -20.14 19.58 -11.79
CA LEU A 277 -19.56 18.34 -11.29
C LEU A 277 -20.59 17.20 -11.28
N ASP A 278 -20.40 16.22 -12.16
CA ASP A 278 -21.23 15.01 -12.21
C ASP A 278 -20.41 13.73 -11.96
N PHE A 279 -21.09 12.66 -11.56
CA PHE A 279 -20.46 11.36 -11.29
C PHE A 279 -19.75 10.76 -12.52
N ASP A 280 -20.25 11.03 -13.73
CA ASP A 280 -19.66 10.51 -14.96
C ASP A 280 -18.34 11.18 -15.31
N SER A 281 -18.14 12.45 -14.93
CA SER A 281 -16.91 13.21 -15.10
C SER A 281 -15.78 12.63 -14.22
N ILE A 282 -16.08 12.34 -12.95
CA ILE A 282 -15.17 11.66 -12.00
C ILE A 282 -14.82 10.27 -12.54
N LYS A 283 -15.83 9.51 -12.96
CA LYS A 283 -15.66 8.18 -13.55
C LYS A 283 -14.82 8.22 -14.83
N LYS A 284 -14.98 9.24 -15.68
CA LYS A 284 -14.21 9.43 -16.91
C LYS A 284 -12.73 9.72 -16.59
N PHE A 285 -12.46 10.53 -15.57
CA PHE A 285 -11.11 10.75 -15.09
C PHE A 285 -10.47 9.44 -14.60
N MET A 286 -11.14 8.70 -13.73
CA MET A 286 -10.66 7.42 -13.22
C MET A 286 -10.46 6.38 -14.34
N LYS A 287 -11.38 6.30 -15.31
CA LYS A 287 -11.23 5.44 -16.50
C LYS A 287 -10.00 5.79 -17.33
N LYS A 288 -9.69 7.09 -17.46
CA LYS A 288 -8.48 7.53 -18.17
C LYS A 288 -7.22 7.07 -17.44
N GLN A 289 -7.17 7.16 -16.11
CA GLN A 289 -6.02 6.66 -15.35
C GLN A 289 -5.93 5.13 -15.39
N MET A 290 -7.05 4.42 -15.21
CA MET A 290 -7.11 2.97 -15.37
C MET A 290 -6.60 2.52 -16.75
N ASN A 291 -6.94 3.22 -17.83
CA ASN A 291 -6.40 2.89 -19.16
C ASN A 291 -4.88 3.09 -19.26
N LYS A 292 -4.32 4.13 -18.62
CA LYS A 292 -2.87 4.32 -18.58
C LYS A 292 -2.16 3.23 -17.77
N ILE A 293 -2.77 2.81 -16.66
CA ILE A 293 -2.29 1.73 -15.79
C ILE A 293 -2.32 0.40 -16.57
N ASP A 294 -3.47 0.06 -17.15
CA ASP A 294 -3.71 -1.18 -17.90
C ASP A 294 -2.77 -1.33 -19.11
N THR A 295 -2.51 -0.25 -19.83
CA THR A 295 -1.61 -0.27 -21.00
C THR A 295 -0.12 -0.16 -20.64
N GLY A 296 0.22 -0.12 -19.35
CA GLY A 296 1.57 0.14 -18.85
C GLY A 296 2.12 1.52 -19.22
N LYS A 297 1.28 2.45 -19.68
CA LYS A 297 1.70 3.79 -20.06
C LYS A 297 2.22 4.56 -18.85
N PHE A 298 1.56 4.44 -17.71
CA PHE A 298 2.06 5.04 -16.46
C PHE A 298 3.39 4.41 -16.05
N ALA A 299 3.50 3.08 -16.07
CA ALA A 299 4.74 2.40 -15.72
C ALA A 299 5.94 2.88 -16.54
N ARG A 300 5.77 3.03 -17.88
CA ARG A 300 6.80 3.59 -18.76
C ARG A 300 7.10 5.07 -18.50
N GLU A 301 6.07 5.87 -18.20
CA GLU A 301 6.22 7.27 -17.82
C GLU A 301 7.08 7.38 -16.55
N TRP A 302 6.79 6.57 -15.54
CA TRP A 302 7.50 6.56 -14.27
C TRP A 302 8.93 6.05 -14.39
N SER A 303 9.16 4.94 -15.10
CA SER A 303 10.52 4.43 -15.37
C SER A 303 11.37 5.47 -16.10
N SER A 304 10.80 6.19 -17.08
CA SER A 304 11.51 7.25 -17.79
C SER A 304 11.89 8.42 -16.87
N GLU A 305 11.01 8.82 -15.94
CA GLU A 305 11.35 9.83 -14.94
C GLU A 305 12.50 9.36 -14.04
N GLN A 306 12.51 8.10 -13.60
CA GLN A 306 13.58 7.54 -12.77
C GLN A 306 14.95 7.56 -13.47
N GLU A 307 15.01 7.12 -14.73
CA GLU A 307 16.24 7.10 -15.54
C GLU A 307 16.88 8.51 -15.69
N HIS A 308 16.08 9.56 -15.56
CA HIS A 308 16.51 10.96 -15.73
C HIS A 308 16.53 11.74 -14.40
N ASP A 309 16.60 11.05 -13.25
CA ASP A 309 16.62 11.66 -11.92
C ASP A 309 15.39 12.55 -11.62
N ARG A 310 14.22 12.07 -12.07
CA ARG A 310 12.86 12.48 -11.68
C ARG A 310 12.57 13.98 -11.82
N PRO A 311 12.82 14.60 -12.99
CA PRO A 311 12.71 16.05 -13.15
C PRO A 311 11.28 16.58 -13.04
N SER A 312 10.29 15.85 -13.57
CA SER A 312 8.88 16.26 -13.45
C SER A 312 8.36 16.05 -12.03
N PHE A 313 8.75 14.96 -11.37
CA PHE A 313 8.42 14.75 -9.97
C PHE A 313 8.95 15.90 -9.08
N LYS A 314 10.24 16.25 -9.19
CA LYS A 314 10.84 17.38 -8.46
C LYS A 314 10.11 18.71 -8.74
N ARG A 315 9.77 18.97 -10.01
CA ARG A 315 9.00 20.17 -10.39
C ARG A 315 7.60 20.18 -9.79
N LEU A 316 6.89 19.05 -9.79
CA LEU A 316 5.55 18.93 -9.21
C LEU A 316 5.59 19.09 -7.69
N TYR A 317 6.56 18.46 -7.03
CA TYR A 317 6.75 18.60 -5.58
C TYR A 317 6.95 20.07 -5.20
N ASN A 318 7.94 20.74 -5.81
CA ASN A 318 8.19 22.16 -5.57
C ASN A 318 6.97 23.03 -5.89
N LYS A 319 6.18 22.70 -6.94
CA LYS A 319 4.98 23.48 -7.28
C LYS A 319 3.95 23.46 -6.14
N TYR A 320 3.70 22.29 -5.54
CA TYR A 320 2.68 22.15 -4.50
C TYR A 320 3.20 22.56 -3.12
N GLU A 321 4.46 22.27 -2.81
CA GLU A 321 5.12 22.72 -1.58
C GLU A 321 5.08 24.25 -1.42
N ASN A 322 5.20 25.00 -2.52
CA ASN A 322 5.15 26.47 -2.53
C ASN A 322 3.78 27.01 -2.96
N SER A 323 2.69 26.30 -2.64
CA SER A 323 1.32 26.78 -2.90
C SER A 323 0.72 27.40 -1.64
N ASP A 324 -0.11 28.43 -1.81
CA ASP A 324 -0.78 29.12 -0.69
C ASP A 324 -1.48 28.14 0.27
N PHE A 325 -2.13 27.11 -0.27
CA PHE A 325 -2.77 26.04 0.51
C PHE A 325 -1.79 25.33 1.46
N ILE A 326 -0.62 24.92 0.97
CA ILE A 326 0.37 24.18 1.77
C ILE A 326 1.12 25.11 2.73
N GLU A 327 1.41 26.35 2.32
CA GLU A 327 2.02 27.34 3.21
C GLU A 327 1.10 27.62 4.43
N ASP A 328 -0.18 27.93 4.18
CA ASP A 328 -1.16 28.17 5.24
C ASP A 328 -1.40 26.93 6.11
N GLU A 329 -1.37 25.72 5.51
CA GLU A 329 -1.43 24.45 6.22
C GLU A 329 -0.29 24.31 7.22
N GLN A 330 0.95 24.51 6.77
CA GLN A 330 2.13 24.39 7.63
C GLN A 330 2.15 25.44 8.74
N GLU A 331 1.74 26.68 8.45
CA GLU A 331 1.57 27.72 9.46
C GLU A 331 0.48 27.37 10.47
N THR A 332 -0.67 26.86 10.01
CA THR A 332 -1.77 26.46 10.88
C THR A 332 -1.36 25.31 11.79
N MET A 333 -0.68 24.30 11.24
CA MET A 333 -0.14 23.18 12.02
C MET A 333 0.82 23.67 13.11
N GLU A 334 1.66 24.65 12.81
CA GLU A 334 2.57 25.26 13.79
C GLU A 334 1.82 26.04 14.87
N LYS A 335 0.86 26.89 14.48
CA LYS A 335 0.01 27.66 15.42
C LYS A 335 -0.79 26.75 16.36
N LEU A 336 -1.21 25.57 15.88
CA LEU A 336 -1.95 24.57 16.66
C LEU A 336 -1.06 23.58 17.41
N GLY A 337 0.27 23.60 17.20
CA GLY A 337 1.20 22.66 17.83
C GLY A 337 1.02 21.20 17.37
N LEU A 338 0.70 20.99 16.09
CA LEU A 338 0.43 19.67 15.50
C LEU A 338 1.66 19.00 14.88
N LYS A 339 2.78 19.71 14.73
CA LYS A 339 4.04 19.13 14.23
C LYS A 339 4.56 18.14 15.28
N GLU A 340 4.67 16.87 14.91
CA GLU A 340 5.36 15.86 15.71
C GLU A 340 6.88 16.09 15.57
N GLU A 341 7.61 16.04 16.69
CA GLU A 341 9.08 16.27 16.76
C GLU A 341 9.90 15.19 16.06
#